data_AF-A0A149S689-F1
#
_entry.id   AF-A0A149S689-F1
#
_cell.length_a   1.000
_cell.length_b   1.000
_cell.length_c   1.000
_cell.angle_alpha   90.00
_cell.angle_beta   90.00
_cell.angle_gamma   90.00
#
_symmetry.space_group_name_H-M   'P 1'
#
loop_
_entity.id
_entity.type
_entity.pdbx_description
1 polymer ?
#
loop_
_entity_poly.entity_id
_entity_poly.type
_entity_poly.pdbx_seq_one_letter_code
_entity_poly.pdbx_strand_id
1 'polypeptide(L)'
;MSDTETPHSTLLALRDAGREMEEAARLEGMDQYSPFGKWISATRATMDAFAQVAISCATEMQEFRSEARDIIEMAKQEQTTLRDQFIESRQQVEKLGEVAARNVEKQELFRDRELQATLGRIVSGVTSELRKEVFDQLRTEIPTHERQFYKEARWRAYVRMTLAGAMLIGLGFASGYTYDGYAARVGRYCEEHQAFDTKGASWCQIVPPPILPKS
;
A
#
# COMPACT_ATOMS: atom_id res chain seq x y z
N MET A 1 -26.07 71.51 -2.79
CA MET A 1 -26.94 71.48 -3.99
C MET A 1 -26.34 72.43 -4.98
N SER A 2 -25.53 71.91 -5.90
CA SER A 2 -24.99 72.68 -7.01
C SER A 2 -25.96 72.48 -8.15
N ASP A 3 -26.73 73.52 -8.48
CA ASP A 3 -27.51 73.58 -9.71
C ASP A 3 -26.52 73.49 -10.87
N THR A 4 -26.29 72.27 -11.31
CA THR A 4 -25.55 72.00 -12.53
C THR A 4 -26.54 72.26 -13.63
N GLU A 5 -26.50 73.47 -14.20
CA GLU A 5 -27.18 73.77 -15.45
C GLU A 5 -26.94 72.61 -16.40
N THR A 6 -28.03 71.92 -16.76
CA THR A 6 -27.95 70.76 -17.64
C THR A 6 -27.33 71.20 -18.97
N PRO A 7 -26.47 70.39 -19.61
CA PRO A 7 -25.87 70.74 -20.91
C PRO A 7 -26.91 71.18 -21.95
N HIS A 8 -28.13 70.65 -21.85
CA HIS A 8 -29.26 70.98 -22.70
C HIS A 8 -29.78 72.41 -22.48
N SER A 9 -29.82 72.92 -21.25
CA SER A 9 -30.25 74.30 -20.97
C SER A 9 -29.27 75.32 -21.51
N THR A 10 -27.96 75.04 -21.45
CA THR A 10 -26.92 75.92 -22.00
C THR A 10 -26.97 75.99 -23.54
N LEU A 11 -27.26 74.87 -24.21
CA LEU A 11 -27.37 74.82 -25.67
C LEU A 11 -28.66 75.50 -26.18
N LEU A 12 -29.75 75.42 -25.41
CA LEU A 12 -30.97 76.19 -25.69
C LEU A 12 -30.72 77.69 -25.50
N ALA A 13 -30.03 78.08 -24.42
CA ALA A 13 -29.65 79.47 -24.18
C ALA A 13 -28.77 80.04 -25.32
N LEU A 14 -27.89 79.23 -25.93
CA LEU A 14 -27.11 79.63 -27.09
C LEU A 14 -28.00 79.94 -28.31
N ARG A 15 -29.03 79.12 -28.53
CA ARG A 15 -30.00 79.32 -29.62
C ARG A 15 -30.84 80.58 -29.41
N ASP A 16 -31.25 80.81 -28.17
CA ASP A 16 -32.01 81.99 -27.79
C ASP A 16 -31.16 83.26 -27.89
N ALA A 17 -29.89 83.21 -27.48
CA ALA A 17 -28.94 84.32 -27.66
C ALA A 17 -28.72 84.67 -29.14
N GLY A 18 -28.62 83.67 -30.03
CA GLY A 18 -28.53 83.91 -31.48
C GLY A 18 -29.79 84.57 -32.05
N ARG A 19 -30.97 84.26 -31.49
CA ARG A 19 -32.24 84.89 -31.85
C ARG A 19 -32.32 86.33 -31.36
N GLU A 20 -31.96 86.57 -30.10
CA GLU A 20 -31.92 87.91 -29.50
C GLU A 20 -30.95 88.83 -30.23
N MET A 21 -29.79 88.31 -30.65
CA MET A 21 -28.81 89.07 -31.44
C MET A 21 -29.39 89.53 -32.79
N GLU A 22 -30.08 88.65 -33.52
CA GLU A 22 -30.71 89.01 -34.80
C GLU A 22 -31.89 89.98 -34.60
N GLU A 23 -32.66 89.81 -33.52
CA GLU A 23 -33.79 90.68 -33.19
C GLU A 23 -33.31 92.08 -32.77
N ALA A 24 -32.25 92.17 -31.97
CA ALA A 24 -31.61 93.43 -31.62
C ALA A 24 -31.09 94.17 -32.85
N ALA A 25 -30.41 93.47 -33.77
CA ALA A 25 -29.94 94.05 -35.02
C ALA A 25 -31.08 94.62 -35.89
N ARG A 26 -32.21 93.91 -35.94
CA ARG A 26 -33.41 94.36 -36.66
C ARG A 26 -34.02 95.61 -36.00
N LEU A 27 -34.07 95.67 -34.67
CA LEU A 27 -34.60 96.82 -33.93
C LEU A 27 -33.74 98.09 -34.10
N GLU A 28 -32.43 97.93 -34.28
CA GLU A 28 -31.49 99.01 -34.62
C GLU A 28 -31.62 99.48 -36.09
N GLY A 29 -32.55 98.91 -36.86
CA GLY A 29 -32.81 99.31 -38.25
C GLY A 29 -31.76 98.81 -39.23
N MET A 30 -30.98 97.78 -38.88
CA MET A 30 -30.08 97.16 -39.84
C MET A 30 -30.87 96.45 -40.94
N ASP A 31 -30.50 96.74 -42.19
CA ASP A 31 -30.98 96.00 -43.34
C ASP A 31 -30.43 94.55 -43.31
N GLN A 32 -31.34 93.59 -43.39
CA GLN A 32 -31.04 92.16 -43.43
C GLN A 32 -30.16 91.78 -44.64
N TYR A 33 -30.26 92.52 -45.75
CA TYR A 33 -29.48 92.27 -46.95
C TYR A 33 -28.14 92.99 -46.98
N SER A 34 -27.87 93.87 -46.00
CA SER A 34 -26.57 94.50 -45.84
C SER A 34 -25.47 93.47 -45.55
N PRO A 35 -24.20 93.75 -45.85
CA PRO A 35 -23.09 92.85 -45.53
C PRO A 35 -23.05 92.46 -44.05
N PHE A 36 -23.37 93.40 -43.16
CA PHE A 36 -23.40 93.17 -41.71
C PHE A 36 -24.64 92.36 -41.29
N GLY A 37 -25.82 92.64 -41.88
CA GLY A 37 -27.03 91.83 -41.66
C GLY A 37 -26.83 90.36 -42.07
N LYS A 38 -26.22 90.12 -43.23
CA LYS A 38 -25.84 88.77 -43.67
C LYS A 38 -24.86 88.08 -42.73
N TRP A 39 -23.90 88.83 -42.17
CA TRP A 39 -22.96 88.29 -41.18
C TRP A 39 -23.66 87.90 -39.88
N ILE A 40 -24.61 88.70 -39.38
CA ILE A 40 -25.40 88.37 -38.18
C ILE A 40 -26.26 87.13 -38.42
N SER A 41 -26.99 87.06 -39.54
CA SER A 41 -27.80 85.87 -39.85
C SER A 41 -26.93 84.62 -40.06
N ALA A 42 -25.74 84.75 -40.66
CA ALA A 42 -24.77 83.65 -40.76
C ALA A 42 -24.26 83.20 -39.38
N THR A 43 -23.98 84.14 -38.48
CA THR A 43 -23.53 83.85 -37.11
C THR A 43 -24.63 83.17 -36.29
N ARG A 44 -25.88 83.59 -36.45
CA ARG A 44 -27.02 82.88 -35.86
C ARG A 44 -27.13 81.46 -36.41
N ALA A 45 -27.04 81.28 -37.74
CA ALA A 45 -27.13 79.96 -38.34
C ALA A 45 -26.01 79.02 -37.87
N THR A 46 -24.80 79.53 -37.63
CA THR A 46 -23.71 78.71 -37.06
C THR A 46 -23.94 78.37 -35.59
N MET A 47 -24.48 79.29 -34.78
CA MET A 47 -24.88 79.02 -33.40
C MET A 47 -25.97 77.94 -33.32
N ASP A 48 -26.99 78.04 -34.19
CA ASP A 48 -28.07 77.05 -34.29
C ASP A 48 -27.55 75.67 -34.71
N ALA A 49 -26.68 75.62 -35.73
CA ALA A 49 -26.05 74.38 -36.19
C ALA A 49 -25.16 73.75 -35.12
N PHE A 50 -24.36 74.55 -34.41
CA PHE A 50 -23.52 74.08 -33.32
C PHE A 50 -24.37 73.52 -32.17
N ALA A 51 -25.44 74.22 -31.77
CA ALA A 51 -26.35 73.74 -30.74
C ALA A 51 -26.98 72.40 -31.13
N GLN A 52 -27.40 72.25 -32.38
CA GLN A 52 -28.01 71.01 -32.87
C GLN A 52 -27.02 69.84 -32.90
N VAL A 53 -25.78 70.07 -33.35
CA VAL A 53 -24.72 69.04 -33.33
C VAL A 53 -24.38 68.64 -31.90
N ALA A 54 -24.25 69.61 -31.00
CA ALA A 54 -23.95 69.34 -29.59
C ALA A 54 -25.07 68.56 -28.90
N ILE A 55 -26.34 68.84 -29.20
CA ILE A 55 -27.48 68.06 -28.71
C ILE A 55 -27.43 66.63 -29.25
N SER A 56 -27.22 66.44 -30.56
CA SER A 56 -27.11 65.10 -31.17
C SER A 56 -26.00 64.28 -30.52
N CYS A 57 -24.82 64.87 -30.36
CA CYS A 57 -23.68 64.23 -29.71
C CYS A 57 -23.97 63.88 -28.24
N ALA A 58 -24.63 64.77 -27.50
CA ALA A 58 -25.02 64.50 -26.11
C ALA A 58 -26.03 63.34 -26.02
N THR A 59 -26.99 63.26 -26.94
CA THR A 59 -27.96 62.17 -27.02
C THR A 59 -27.30 60.84 -27.35
N GLU A 60 -26.46 60.80 -28.39
CA GLU A 60 -25.70 59.60 -28.75
C GLU A 60 -24.78 59.15 -27.61
N MET A 61 -24.09 60.08 -26.95
CA MET A 61 -23.24 59.76 -25.81
C MET A 61 -24.04 59.21 -24.62
N GLN A 62 -25.27 59.66 -24.43
CA GLN A 62 -26.16 59.13 -23.40
C GLN A 62 -26.62 57.71 -23.76
N GLU A 63 -26.95 57.45 -25.03
CA GLU A 63 -27.31 56.14 -25.55
C GLU A 63 -26.15 55.14 -25.42
N PHE A 64 -24.94 55.52 -25.84
CA PHE A 64 -23.73 54.73 -25.65
C PHE A 64 -23.46 54.43 -24.17
N ARG A 65 -23.72 55.38 -23.27
CA ARG A 65 -23.56 55.15 -21.83
C ARG A 65 -24.60 54.19 -21.27
N SER A 66 -25.84 54.19 -21.76
CA SER A 66 -26.83 53.19 -21.39
C SER A 66 -26.46 51.82 -21.91
N GLU A 67 -26.10 51.69 -23.19
CA GLU A 67 -25.68 50.42 -23.77
C GLU A 67 -24.46 49.84 -23.06
N ALA A 68 -23.45 50.67 -22.79
CA ALA A 68 -22.27 50.24 -22.04
C ALA A 68 -22.63 49.77 -20.62
N ARG A 69 -23.60 50.40 -19.96
CA ARG A 69 -24.08 49.97 -18.64
C ARG A 69 -24.78 48.62 -18.72
N ASP A 70 -25.60 48.42 -19.74
CA ASP A 70 -26.33 47.17 -19.94
C ASP A 70 -25.37 46.02 -20.26
N ILE A 71 -24.36 46.26 -21.11
CA ILE A 71 -23.29 45.29 -21.41
C ILE A 71 -22.52 44.92 -20.15
N ILE A 72 -22.16 45.90 -19.30
CA ILE A 72 -21.47 45.64 -18.04
C ILE A 72 -22.35 44.80 -17.09
N GLU A 73 -23.64 45.07 -17.04
CA GLU A 73 -24.57 44.33 -16.19
C GLU A 73 -24.77 42.90 -16.70
N MET A 74 -24.91 42.70 -18.01
CA MET A 74 -24.93 41.38 -18.63
C MET A 74 -23.64 40.61 -18.35
N ALA A 75 -22.47 41.25 -18.52
CA ALA A 75 -21.19 40.62 -18.25
C ALA A 75 -21.05 40.19 -16.77
N LYS A 76 -21.58 40.97 -15.83
CA LYS A 76 -21.62 40.57 -14.41
C LYS A 76 -22.51 39.35 -14.19
N GLN A 77 -23.69 39.31 -14.81
CA GLN A 77 -24.61 38.17 -14.70
C GLN A 77 -24.02 36.89 -15.31
N GLU A 78 -23.35 37.01 -16.45
CA GLU A 78 -22.63 35.89 -17.08
C GLU A 78 -21.48 35.43 -16.18
N GLN A 79 -20.71 36.35 -15.59
CA GLN A 79 -19.64 36.02 -14.66
C GLN A 79 -20.17 35.28 -13.42
N THR A 80 -21.28 35.71 -12.84
CA THR A 80 -21.88 35.00 -11.69
C THR A 80 -22.36 33.61 -12.09
N THR A 81 -22.97 33.48 -13.27
CA THR A 81 -23.44 32.18 -13.79
C THR A 81 -22.27 31.22 -14.03
N LEU A 82 -21.19 31.69 -14.66
CA LEU A 82 -19.98 30.89 -14.88
C LEU A 82 -19.32 30.47 -13.56
N ARG A 83 -19.31 31.36 -12.56
CA ARG A 83 -18.81 31.03 -11.23
C ARG A 83 -19.62 29.90 -10.60
N ASP A 84 -20.95 29.95 -10.68
CA ASP A 84 -21.82 28.94 -10.10
C ASP A 84 -21.66 27.59 -10.82
N GLN A 85 -21.59 27.60 -12.15
CA GLN A 85 -21.26 26.40 -12.95
C GLN A 85 -19.89 25.82 -12.60
N PHE A 86 -18.90 26.66 -12.33
CA PHE A 86 -17.57 26.20 -11.90
C PHE A 86 -17.61 25.55 -10.51
N ILE A 87 -18.39 26.11 -9.58
CA ILE A 87 -18.60 25.50 -8.25
C ILE A 87 -19.30 24.14 -8.40
N GLU A 88 -20.35 24.06 -9.20
CA GLU A 88 -21.08 22.82 -9.43
C GLU A 88 -20.19 21.75 -10.08
N SER A 89 -19.48 22.09 -11.15
CA SER A 89 -18.56 21.17 -11.82
C SER A 89 -17.45 20.68 -10.90
N ARG A 90 -16.90 21.55 -10.03
CA ARG A 90 -15.94 21.13 -9.01
C ARG A 90 -16.54 20.10 -8.06
N GLN A 91 -17.77 20.32 -7.57
CA GLN A 91 -18.45 19.35 -6.70
C GLN A 91 -18.71 18.02 -7.42
N GLN A 92 -19.04 18.05 -8.71
CA GLN A 92 -19.21 16.83 -9.52
C GLN A 92 -17.88 16.06 -9.65
N VAL A 93 -16.78 16.76 -9.92
CA VAL A 93 -15.44 16.16 -9.99
C VAL A 93 -15.03 15.56 -8.64
N GLU A 94 -15.31 16.24 -7.53
CA GLU A 94 -15.04 15.74 -6.19
C GLU A 94 -15.83 14.45 -5.90
N LYS A 95 -17.13 14.43 -6.22
CA LYS A 95 -17.96 13.22 -6.13
C LYS A 95 -17.45 12.08 -7.00
N LEU A 96 -16.99 12.37 -8.22
CA LEU A 96 -16.38 11.37 -9.10
C LEU A 96 -15.08 10.82 -8.49
N GLY A 97 -14.26 11.67 -7.87
CA GLY A 97 -13.07 11.29 -7.12
C GLY A 97 -13.39 10.35 -5.96
N GLU A 98 -14.40 10.66 -5.16
CA GLU A 98 -14.86 9.79 -4.05
C GLU A 98 -15.40 8.45 -4.55
N VAL A 99 -16.14 8.44 -5.66
CA VAL A 99 -16.64 7.19 -6.27
C VAL A 99 -15.48 6.36 -6.81
N ALA A 100 -14.51 6.98 -7.48
CA ALA A 100 -13.31 6.31 -7.95
C ALA A 100 -12.51 5.69 -6.80
N ALA A 101 -12.27 6.45 -5.72
CA ALA A 101 -11.58 5.96 -4.53
C ALA A 101 -12.30 4.75 -3.90
N ARG A 102 -13.62 4.84 -3.72
CA ARG A 102 -14.42 3.71 -3.20
C ARG A 102 -14.43 2.50 -4.13
N ASN A 103 -14.40 2.71 -5.45
CA ASN A 103 -14.34 1.61 -6.40
C ASN A 103 -12.96 0.92 -6.40
N VAL A 104 -11.87 1.69 -6.26
CA VAL A 104 -10.52 1.14 -6.09
C VAL A 104 -10.44 0.31 -4.81
N GLU A 105 -10.90 0.86 -3.68
CA GLU A 105 -10.92 0.12 -2.40
C GLU A 105 -11.73 -1.18 -2.50
N LYS A 106 -12.90 -1.14 -3.15
CA LYS A 106 -13.68 -2.35 -3.42
C LYS A 106 -12.91 -3.35 -4.29
N GLN A 107 -12.26 -2.89 -5.35
CA GLN A 107 -11.46 -3.75 -6.23
C GLN A 107 -10.29 -4.40 -5.50
N GLU A 108 -9.61 -3.67 -4.62
CA GLU A 108 -8.55 -4.22 -3.78
C GLU A 108 -9.09 -5.30 -2.83
N LEU A 109 -10.22 -5.04 -2.16
CA LEU A 109 -10.87 -6.03 -1.29
C LEU A 109 -11.33 -7.28 -2.06
N PHE A 110 -11.87 -7.12 -3.28
CA PHE A 110 -12.23 -8.25 -4.13
C PHE A 110 -11.00 -9.04 -4.57
N ARG A 111 -9.93 -8.34 -4.98
CA ARG A 111 -8.66 -8.95 -5.37
C ARG A 111 -8.04 -9.76 -4.23
N ASP A 112 -8.04 -9.25 -3.01
CA ASP A 112 -7.51 -9.97 -1.84
C ASP A 112 -8.32 -11.23 -1.53
N ARG A 113 -9.66 -11.16 -1.62
CA ARG A 113 -10.53 -12.32 -1.46
C ARG A 113 -10.29 -13.36 -2.56
N GLU A 114 -10.14 -12.94 -3.81
CA GLU A 114 -9.83 -13.83 -4.93
C GLU A 114 -8.46 -14.48 -4.77
N LEU A 115 -7.44 -13.73 -4.34
CA LEU A 115 -6.11 -14.27 -4.04
C LEU A 115 -6.18 -15.32 -2.93
N GLN A 116 -6.87 -15.06 -1.83
CA GLN A 116 -7.05 -16.03 -0.75
C GLN A 116 -7.79 -17.29 -1.20
N ALA A 117 -8.87 -17.14 -1.98
CA ALA A 117 -9.63 -18.28 -2.52
C ALA A 117 -8.79 -19.11 -3.50
N THR A 118 -7.98 -18.46 -4.33
CA THR A 118 -7.13 -19.12 -5.32
C THR A 118 -5.96 -19.83 -4.63
N LEU A 119 -5.31 -19.18 -3.66
CA LEU A 119 -4.27 -19.82 -2.83
C LEU A 119 -4.83 -21.02 -2.05
N GLY A 120 -6.04 -20.91 -1.48
CA GLY A 120 -6.70 -22.04 -0.80
C GLY A 120 -6.98 -23.22 -1.73
N ARG A 121 -7.36 -22.96 -2.99
CA ARG A 121 -7.54 -24.01 -4.01
C ARG A 121 -6.22 -24.64 -4.43
N ILE A 122 -5.17 -23.84 -4.61
CA ILE A 122 -3.83 -24.35 -4.97
C ILE A 122 -3.26 -25.18 -3.83
N VAL A 123 -3.31 -24.68 -2.59
CA VAL A 123 -2.80 -25.41 -1.41
C VAL A 123 -3.61 -26.69 -1.18
N SER A 124 -4.93 -26.66 -1.32
CA SER A 124 -5.74 -27.89 -1.19
C SER A 124 -5.47 -28.88 -2.33
N GLY A 125 -5.28 -28.41 -3.57
CA GLY A 125 -4.83 -29.22 -4.70
C GLY A 125 -3.48 -29.89 -4.42
N VAL A 126 -2.44 -29.08 -4.14
CA VAL A 126 -1.08 -29.52 -3.86
C VAL A 126 -1.03 -30.48 -2.66
N THR A 127 -1.70 -30.16 -1.55
CA THR A 127 -1.75 -31.07 -0.39
C THR A 127 -2.48 -32.36 -0.69
N SER A 128 -3.54 -32.33 -1.51
CA SER A 128 -4.25 -33.55 -1.92
C SER A 128 -3.44 -34.42 -2.88
N GLU A 129 -2.67 -33.81 -3.79
CA GLU A 129 -1.78 -34.50 -4.71
C GLU A 129 -0.58 -35.07 -3.97
N LEU A 130 0.12 -34.29 -3.14
CA LEU A 130 1.17 -34.78 -2.25
C LEU A 130 0.68 -35.90 -1.35
N ARG A 131 -0.52 -35.77 -0.78
CA ARG A 131 -1.09 -36.84 0.06
C ARG A 131 -1.33 -38.10 -0.76
N LYS A 132 -1.87 -38.00 -1.98
CA LYS A 132 -2.08 -39.16 -2.87
C LYS A 132 -0.76 -39.78 -3.30
N GLU A 133 0.22 -38.98 -3.68
CA GLU A 133 1.53 -39.42 -4.14
C GLU A 133 2.29 -40.11 -2.99
N VAL A 134 2.29 -39.53 -1.78
CA VAL A 134 2.83 -40.19 -0.58
C VAL A 134 2.05 -41.46 -0.27
N PHE A 135 0.72 -41.48 -0.38
CA PHE A 135 -0.08 -42.69 -0.11
C PHE A 135 0.20 -43.80 -1.13
N ASP A 136 0.34 -43.46 -2.41
CA ASP A 136 0.65 -44.39 -3.49
C ASP A 136 2.10 -44.89 -3.39
N GLN A 137 3.04 -44.02 -3.03
CA GLN A 137 4.43 -44.39 -2.78
C GLN A 137 4.56 -45.30 -1.56
N LEU A 138 3.88 -44.97 -0.46
CA LEU A 138 3.81 -45.84 0.71
C LEU A 138 3.14 -47.18 0.39
N ARG A 139 2.07 -47.16 -0.42
CA ARG A 139 1.36 -48.37 -0.88
C ARG A 139 2.22 -49.24 -1.82
N THR A 140 3.12 -48.65 -2.60
CA THR A 140 4.02 -49.38 -3.52
C THR A 140 5.30 -49.88 -2.84
N GLU A 141 5.79 -49.21 -1.79
CA GLU A 141 6.96 -49.68 -1.01
C GLU A 141 6.63 -50.72 0.07
N ILE A 142 5.40 -50.76 0.59
CA ILE A 142 5.01 -51.74 1.63
C ILE A 142 5.11 -53.22 1.16
N PRO A 143 4.68 -53.64 -0.05
CA PRO A 143 4.69 -55.06 -0.39
C PRO A 143 6.07 -55.62 -0.78
N THR A 144 7.09 -54.79 -0.97
CA THR A 144 8.44 -55.24 -1.37
C THR A 144 9.40 -55.38 -0.19
N HIS A 145 9.24 -54.60 0.87
CA HIS A 145 10.21 -54.57 1.97
C HIS A 145 9.93 -55.50 3.15
N GLU A 146 8.72 -56.05 3.32
CA GLU A 146 8.44 -56.95 4.46
C GLU A 146 9.37 -58.19 4.47
N ARG A 147 9.52 -58.88 3.33
CA ARG A 147 10.34 -60.12 3.28
C ARG A 147 11.84 -59.89 3.46
N GLN A 148 12.37 -58.74 3.02
CA GLN A 148 13.80 -58.44 3.14
C GLN A 148 14.13 -57.90 4.54
N PHE A 149 13.27 -57.05 5.13
CA PHE A 149 13.46 -56.59 6.51
C PHE A 149 13.40 -57.74 7.52
N TYR A 150 12.46 -58.68 7.37
CA TYR A 150 12.37 -59.83 8.28
C TYR A 150 13.58 -60.78 8.17
N LYS A 151 14.18 -60.92 6.98
CA LYS A 151 15.39 -61.75 6.80
C LYS A 151 16.63 -61.11 7.42
N GLU A 152 16.84 -59.81 7.19
CA GLU A 152 18.02 -59.11 7.71
C GLU A 152 17.98 -58.92 9.23
N ALA A 153 16.80 -58.61 9.79
CA ALA A 153 16.64 -58.48 11.23
C ALA A 153 16.88 -59.81 11.96
N ARG A 154 16.39 -60.92 11.40
CA ARG A 154 16.57 -62.26 11.98
C ARG A 154 18.01 -62.74 11.88
N TRP A 155 18.73 -62.39 10.81
CA TRP A 155 20.15 -62.70 10.65
C TRP A 155 21.01 -61.94 11.67
N ARG A 156 20.77 -60.63 11.86
CA ARG A 156 21.50 -59.84 12.88
C ARG A 156 21.26 -60.35 14.30
N ALA A 157 20.05 -60.81 14.61
CA ALA A 157 19.74 -61.41 15.90
C ALA A 157 20.44 -62.76 16.11
N TYR A 158 20.44 -63.63 15.09
CA TYR A 158 21.16 -64.92 15.13
C TYR A 158 22.65 -64.72 15.38
N VAL A 159 23.30 -63.82 14.62
CA VAL A 159 24.74 -63.53 14.75
C VAL A 159 25.09 -63.04 16.16
N ARG A 160 24.29 -62.14 16.74
CA ARG A 160 24.49 -61.65 18.12
C ARG A 160 24.35 -62.77 19.15
N MET A 161 23.34 -63.63 19.02
CA MET A 161 23.13 -64.75 19.94
C MET A 161 24.26 -65.79 19.85
N THR A 162 24.72 -66.12 18.65
CA THR A 162 25.86 -67.05 18.48
C THR A 162 27.16 -66.48 19.03
N LEU A 163 27.40 -65.17 18.88
CA LEU A 163 28.60 -64.53 19.39
C LEU A 163 28.60 -64.44 20.92
N ALA A 164 27.44 -64.17 21.52
CA ALA A 164 27.25 -64.24 22.98
C ALA A 164 27.44 -65.68 23.51
N GLY A 165 26.91 -66.68 22.80
CA GLY A 165 27.12 -68.10 23.14
C GLY A 165 28.59 -68.51 23.09
N ALA A 166 29.31 -68.13 22.02
CA ALA A 166 30.75 -68.40 21.90
C ALA A 166 31.55 -67.72 23.00
N MET A 167 31.19 -66.49 23.38
CA MET A 167 31.84 -65.77 24.49
C MET A 167 31.62 -66.49 25.82
N LEU A 168 30.41 -66.97 26.10
CA LEU A 168 30.11 -67.72 27.33
C LEU A 168 30.86 -69.06 27.38
N ILE A 169 30.95 -69.78 26.25
CA ILE A 169 31.73 -71.02 26.17
C ILE A 169 33.23 -70.74 26.39
N GLY A 170 33.77 -69.69 25.78
CA GLY A 170 35.16 -69.28 25.99
C GLY A 170 35.45 -68.90 27.45
N LEU A 171 34.53 -68.20 28.09
CA LEU A 171 34.65 -67.81 29.51
C LEU A 171 34.57 -69.03 30.45
N GLY A 172 33.72 -70.01 30.12
CA GLY A 172 33.63 -71.28 30.84
C GLY A 172 34.89 -72.15 30.70
N PHE A 173 35.52 -72.16 29.53
CA PHE A 173 36.81 -72.84 29.35
C PHE A 173 37.95 -72.17 30.13
N ALA A 174 37.99 -70.83 30.14
CA ALA A 174 39.00 -70.09 30.89
C ALA A 174 38.89 -70.30 32.40
N SER A 175 37.66 -70.30 32.95
CA SER A 175 37.44 -70.53 34.38
C SER A 175 37.81 -71.96 34.80
N GLY A 176 37.50 -72.97 33.97
CA GLY A 176 37.89 -74.36 34.22
C GLY A 176 39.41 -74.56 34.31
N TYR A 177 40.19 -73.94 33.40
CA TYR A 177 41.65 -74.07 33.40
C TYR A 177 42.31 -73.41 34.61
N THR A 178 41.74 -72.33 35.14
CA THR A 178 42.25 -71.68 36.37
C THR A 178 41.97 -72.49 37.64
N TYR A 179 40.92 -73.31 37.65
CA TYR A 179 40.55 -74.15 38.80
C TYR A 179 41.49 -75.36 38.93
N ASP A 180 41.86 -76.00 37.82
CA ASP A 180 42.77 -77.16 37.81
C ASP A 180 44.21 -76.81 38.22
N GLY A 181 44.66 -75.57 37.95
CA GLY A 181 45.97 -75.07 38.36
C GLY A 181 46.14 -74.87 39.87
N TYR A 182 45.03 -74.75 40.63
CA TYR A 182 45.05 -74.66 42.09
C TYR A 182 45.04 -76.05 42.73
N ALA A 183 44.24 -76.99 42.19
CA ALA A 183 44.22 -78.38 42.64
C ALA A 183 45.55 -79.11 42.42
N ALA A 184 46.21 -78.88 41.28
CA ALA A 184 47.54 -79.44 40.99
C ALA A 184 48.65 -78.92 41.92
N ARG A 185 48.49 -77.73 42.51
CA ARG A 185 49.47 -77.14 43.43
C ARG A 185 49.34 -77.69 44.85
N VAL A 186 48.13 -78.06 45.26
CA VAL A 186 47.84 -78.70 46.55
C VAL A 186 48.28 -80.16 46.57
N GLY A 187 48.07 -80.91 45.48
CA GLY A 187 48.53 -82.31 45.38
C GLY A 187 50.05 -82.46 45.53
N ARG A 188 50.82 -81.54 44.94
CA ARG A 188 52.29 -81.56 45.00
C ARG A 188 52.87 -81.19 46.37
N TYR A 189 52.16 -80.35 47.14
CA TYR A 189 52.57 -79.95 48.50
C TYR A 189 52.36 -81.08 49.53
N CYS A 190 51.37 -81.95 49.31
CA CYS A 190 51.14 -83.13 50.15
C CYS A 190 52.09 -84.30 49.82
N GLU A 191 52.48 -84.45 48.55
CA GLU A 191 53.37 -85.54 48.10
C GLU A 191 54.80 -85.39 48.65
N GLU A 192 55.31 -84.15 48.75
CA GLU A 192 56.65 -83.87 49.32
C GLU A 192 56.73 -84.08 50.84
N HIS A 193 55.61 -84.09 51.56
CA HIS A 193 55.58 -84.23 53.03
C HIS A 193 55.17 -85.63 53.51
N GLN A 194 54.86 -86.56 52.61
CA GLN A 194 54.50 -87.95 52.96
C GLN A 194 55.73 -88.86 53.14
N ALA A 195 56.94 -88.41 52.76
CA ALA A 195 58.18 -89.16 52.92
C ALA A 195 58.78 -89.11 54.34
N PHE A 196 58.25 -88.27 55.23
CA PHE A 196 58.70 -88.13 56.61
C PHE A 196 57.48 -88.03 57.56
N ASP A 197 56.99 -89.16 58.08
CA ASP A 197 56.90 -89.37 59.53
C ASP A 197 56.34 -90.77 59.86
N THR A 198 57.19 -91.57 60.47
CA THR A 198 56.87 -92.83 61.15
C THR A 198 56.62 -92.52 62.63
N LYS A 199 55.40 -92.09 62.98
CA LYS A 199 54.79 -92.22 64.32
C LYS A 199 53.39 -91.59 64.28
N GLY A 200 52.36 -92.43 64.39
CA GLY A 200 50.98 -92.02 64.19
C GLY A 200 50.49 -90.94 65.16
N ALA A 201 50.04 -89.81 64.61
CA ALA A 201 48.74 -89.21 64.88
C ALA A 201 48.45 -87.97 64.00
N SER A 202 47.17 -87.85 63.63
CA SER A 202 46.41 -86.68 63.20
C SER A 202 46.62 -86.09 61.80
N TRP A 203 45.46 -85.95 61.13
CA TRP A 203 45.25 -85.47 59.77
C TRP A 203 45.60 -83.98 59.67
N CYS A 204 46.03 -83.53 58.48
CA CYS A 204 46.28 -82.13 58.15
C CYS A 204 45.07 -81.25 58.55
N GLN A 205 45.17 -80.54 59.67
CA GLN A 205 44.28 -79.41 59.95
C GLN A 205 44.76 -78.23 59.10
N ILE A 206 43.99 -77.93 58.06
CA ILE A 206 44.11 -76.68 57.30
C ILE A 206 43.68 -75.55 58.23
N VAL A 207 44.64 -74.89 58.90
CA VAL A 207 44.41 -73.57 59.48
C VAL A 207 44.87 -72.54 58.46
N PRO A 208 43.98 -71.64 57.99
CA PRO A 208 44.34 -70.66 56.96
C PRO A 208 45.32 -69.63 57.53
N PRO A 209 46.46 -69.34 56.86
CA PRO A 209 47.31 -68.24 57.27
C PRO A 209 46.65 -66.87 56.95
N PRO A 210 46.85 -65.87 57.83
CA PRO A 210 46.17 -64.57 57.77
C PRO A 210 46.62 -63.72 56.59
N ILE A 211 45.68 -62.92 56.10
CA ILE A 211 45.84 -61.94 55.03
C ILE A 211 46.77 -60.81 55.52
N LEU A 212 47.54 -60.25 54.59
CA LEU A 212 47.94 -58.82 54.42
C LEU A 212 49.46 -58.65 54.17
N PRO A 213 49.92 -57.50 53.65
CA PRO A 213 49.57 -56.85 52.39
C PRO A 213 50.85 -56.49 51.59
N LYS A 214 50.78 -56.26 50.27
CA LYS A 214 51.79 -55.50 49.51
C LYS A 214 51.07 -54.74 48.40
N SER A 215 51.13 -53.40 48.38
CA SER A 215 52.27 -52.55 47.98
C SER A 215 52.53 -52.63 46.48
#